data_AF-A0A497FJV5-F1
#
_entry.id   AF-A0A497FJV5-F1
#
_cell.length_a   1.000
_cell.length_b   1.000
_cell.length_c   1.000
_cell.angle_alpha   90.00
_cell.angle_beta   90.00
_cell.angle_gamma   90.00
#
_symmetry.space_group_name_H-M   'P 1'
#
loop_
_entity.id
_entity.type
_entity.pdbx_description
1 polymer ?
#
loop_
_entity_poly.entity_id
_entity_poly.type
_entity_poly.pdbx_seq_one_letter_code
_entity_poly.pdbx_strand_id
1 'polypeptide(L)'
;MRLNKEIFYTGQELVEDPFIRDLMRGKEYDVMVFSKMAFEGTPTKMVTEGGVARSLRGQALSYHVPAEIIREWPEVFKLVRKLWRGESLDTLDVFCLKELAEATGWEKNDVVEELKNIDADPSERVERYRELFEKYYSEALELKEQEDDKQAAEKLWGAITALIKLYATLKGVLILHWGRSEMEKFVTNNVEKQHKRMFRDLLDKGQTLHEHFYEGHLDKTTFEERWVETMELFEKVKEIVLRKLPK
;
A
#
# COMPACT_ATOMS: atom_id res chain seq x y z
N MET A 1 9.82 -15.10 -43.48
CA MET A 1 8.64 -14.23 -43.37
C MET A 1 8.16 -14.29 -41.93
N ARG A 2 8.47 -13.26 -41.11
CA ARG A 2 8.01 -13.19 -39.71
C ARG A 2 6.54 -12.74 -39.73
N LEU A 3 5.64 -13.65 -39.38
CA LEU A 3 4.24 -13.30 -39.11
C LEU A 3 4.16 -12.76 -37.68
N ASN A 4 4.25 -11.43 -37.55
CA ASN A 4 3.77 -10.73 -36.36
C ASN A 4 2.24 -10.68 -36.42
N LYS A 5 1.59 -11.66 -35.82
CA LYS A 5 0.19 -11.58 -35.41
C LYS A 5 0.09 -12.33 -34.09
N GLU A 6 -0.07 -11.60 -32.99
CA GLU A 6 -0.50 -12.19 -31.73
C GLU A 6 -1.92 -12.68 -31.95
N ILE A 7 -2.10 -14.00 -31.95
CA ILE A 7 -3.42 -14.62 -32.03
C ILE A 7 -3.69 -15.22 -30.66
N PHE A 8 -4.77 -14.74 -30.03
CA PHE A 8 -5.20 -15.17 -28.71
C PHE A 8 -6.16 -16.34 -28.88
N TYR A 9 -5.83 -17.49 -28.32
CA TYR A 9 -6.73 -18.66 -28.27
C TYR A 9 -6.92 -19.08 -26.82
N THR A 10 -8.14 -19.50 -26.49
CA THR A 10 -8.44 -20.17 -25.23
C THR A 10 -7.94 -21.61 -25.26
N GLY A 11 -7.67 -22.20 -24.09
CA GLY A 11 -7.16 -23.58 -23.98
C GLY A 11 -8.07 -24.64 -24.64
N GLN A 12 -9.36 -24.33 -24.82
CA GLN A 12 -10.36 -25.20 -25.44
C GLN A 12 -10.29 -25.16 -26.99
N GLU A 13 -10.06 -23.97 -27.56
CA GLU A 13 -9.93 -23.76 -29.02
C GLU A 13 -8.68 -24.42 -29.61
N LEU A 14 -7.62 -24.56 -28.83
CA LEU A 14 -6.37 -25.23 -29.23
C LEU A 14 -6.51 -26.76 -29.41
N VAL A 15 -7.51 -27.36 -28.76
CA VAL A 15 -7.70 -28.83 -28.73
C VAL A 15 -8.73 -29.28 -29.78
N GLU A 16 -9.73 -28.46 -30.05
CA GLU A 16 -10.89 -28.84 -30.89
C GLU A 16 -10.76 -28.42 -32.36
N ASP A 17 -9.93 -27.42 -32.70
CA ASP A 17 -9.77 -26.96 -34.08
C ASP A 17 -8.77 -27.84 -34.88
N PRO A 18 -9.23 -28.59 -35.91
CA PRO A 18 -8.37 -29.49 -36.68
C PRO A 18 -7.29 -28.77 -37.51
N PHE A 19 -7.55 -27.51 -37.90
CA PHE A 19 -6.61 -26.70 -38.68
C PHE A 19 -5.48 -26.18 -37.80
N ILE A 20 -5.80 -25.73 -36.59
CA ILE A 20 -4.80 -25.31 -35.59
C ILE A 20 -3.93 -26.49 -35.16
N ARG A 21 -4.54 -27.66 -34.93
CA ARG A 21 -3.83 -28.90 -34.59
C ARG A 21 -2.78 -29.31 -35.64
N ASP A 22 -3.10 -29.14 -36.93
CA ASP A 22 -2.17 -29.49 -38.01
C ASP A 22 -1.07 -28.43 -38.22
N LEU A 23 -1.39 -27.16 -38.01
CA LEU A 23 -0.42 -26.05 -38.03
C LEU A 23 0.64 -26.18 -36.92
N MET A 24 0.27 -26.75 -35.78
CA MET A 24 1.10 -26.88 -34.58
C MET A 24 1.97 -28.16 -34.57
N ARG A 25 1.82 -29.05 -35.56
CA ARG A 25 2.51 -30.35 -35.59
C ARG A 25 4.01 -30.18 -35.88
N GLY A 26 4.87 -30.66 -34.97
CA GLY A 26 6.32 -30.74 -35.17
C GLY A 26 7.11 -29.44 -34.98
N LYS A 27 6.52 -28.44 -34.33
CA LYS A 27 7.15 -27.14 -34.01
C LYS A 27 7.01 -26.84 -32.52
N GLU A 28 8.03 -26.22 -31.93
CA GLU A 28 7.96 -25.70 -30.56
C GLU A 28 7.23 -24.36 -30.54
N TYR A 29 6.33 -24.18 -29.57
CA TYR A 29 5.60 -22.94 -29.36
C TYR A 29 5.54 -22.63 -27.86
N ASP A 30 5.76 -21.37 -27.51
CA ASP A 30 5.40 -20.84 -26.20
C ASP A 30 3.89 -20.52 -26.20
N VAL A 31 3.12 -21.25 -25.41
CA VAL A 31 1.68 -21.00 -25.23
C VAL A 31 1.47 -20.38 -23.85
N MET A 32 1.00 -19.13 -23.80
CA MET A 32 0.50 -18.51 -22.58
C MET A 32 -0.98 -18.86 -22.40
N VAL A 33 -1.30 -19.67 -21.40
CA VAL A 33 -2.68 -19.99 -21.04
C VAL A 33 -3.12 -19.04 -19.91
N PHE A 34 -4.06 -18.15 -20.20
CA PHE A 34 -4.73 -17.36 -19.17
C PHE A 34 -5.97 -18.11 -18.69
N SER A 35 -5.87 -18.85 -17.59
CA SER A 35 -7.07 -19.36 -16.92
C SER A 35 -7.70 -18.23 -16.12
N LYS A 36 -8.91 -17.83 -16.50
CA LYS A 36 -9.74 -16.93 -15.71
C LYS A 36 -10.34 -17.74 -14.54
N MET A 37 -9.51 -18.11 -13.56
CA MET A 37 -9.97 -18.75 -12.33
C MET A 37 -9.79 -17.74 -11.19
N ALA A 38 -10.93 -17.21 -10.74
CA ALA A 38 -11.06 -16.75 -9.37
C ALA A 38 -10.96 -17.99 -8.47
N PHE A 39 -10.20 -17.89 -7.39
CA PHE A 39 -9.86 -18.93 -6.41
C PHE A 39 -8.73 -19.90 -6.80
N GLU A 40 -7.80 -20.02 -5.84
CA GLU A 40 -6.66 -20.94 -5.69
C GLU A 40 -6.39 -21.89 -6.88
N GLY A 41 -5.40 -21.55 -7.69
CA GLY A 41 -4.93 -22.43 -8.77
C GLY A 41 -3.44 -22.25 -9.01
N THR A 42 -2.68 -23.35 -8.96
CA THR A 42 -1.26 -23.42 -9.35
C THR A 42 -1.18 -23.32 -10.89
N PRO A 43 -0.61 -22.26 -11.49
CA PRO A 43 -0.51 -22.19 -12.93
C PRO A 43 0.49 -23.24 -13.41
N THR A 44 0.01 -24.07 -14.32
CA THR A 44 0.78 -25.16 -14.88
C THR A 44 1.31 -24.70 -16.23
N LYS A 45 2.62 -24.55 -16.38
CA LYS A 45 3.22 -24.37 -17.72
C LYS A 45 3.26 -25.75 -18.36
N MET A 46 2.49 -25.97 -19.43
CA MET A 46 2.58 -27.20 -20.23
C MET A 46 3.56 -26.98 -21.37
N VAL A 47 4.62 -27.80 -21.41
CA VAL A 47 5.56 -27.85 -22.54
C VAL A 47 5.30 -29.15 -23.28
N THR A 48 5.00 -29.07 -24.57
CA THR A 48 4.79 -30.23 -25.44
C THR A 48 6.00 -30.46 -26.32
N GLU A 49 6.67 -31.59 -26.15
CA GLU A 49 7.79 -32.01 -26.99
C GLU A 49 7.47 -33.40 -27.56
N GLY A 50 7.47 -33.55 -28.89
CA GLY A 50 7.24 -34.85 -29.55
C GLY A 50 5.88 -35.52 -29.28
N GLY A 51 4.85 -34.77 -28.84
CA GLY A 51 3.53 -35.33 -28.49
C GLY A 51 3.38 -35.75 -27.03
N VAL A 52 4.38 -35.51 -26.17
CA VAL A 52 4.30 -35.72 -24.73
C VAL A 52 4.13 -34.36 -24.04
N ALA A 53 3.04 -34.19 -23.28
CA ALA A 53 2.83 -33.01 -22.46
C ALA A 53 3.57 -33.18 -21.11
N ARG A 54 4.54 -32.32 -20.83
CA ARG A 54 5.11 -32.18 -19.48
C ARG A 54 4.44 -31.02 -18.76
N SER A 55 3.83 -31.32 -17.62
CA SER A 55 3.36 -30.33 -16.65
C SER A 55 4.56 -29.85 -15.82
N LEU A 56 5.06 -28.65 -16.11
CA LEU A 56 5.91 -27.94 -15.16
C LEU A 56 4.98 -27.29 -14.13
N ARG A 57 4.98 -27.82 -12.91
CA ARG A 57 4.36 -27.14 -11.76
C ARG A 57 5.15 -25.86 -11.51
N GLY A 58 4.63 -24.73 -11.98
CA GLY A 58 5.05 -23.43 -11.50
C GLY A 58 4.21 -23.09 -10.27
N GLN A 59 4.83 -22.78 -9.13
CA GLN A 59 4.12 -22.00 -8.13
C GLN A 59 3.87 -20.62 -8.73
N ALA A 60 2.61 -20.23 -8.93
CA ALA A 60 2.30 -18.81 -8.86
C ALA A 60 1.94 -18.49 -7.43
N LEU A 61 2.65 -17.49 -6.92
CA LEU A 61 2.15 -16.69 -5.83
C LEU A 61 1.12 -15.76 -6.47
N SER A 62 -0.16 -16.03 -6.24
CA SER A 62 -1.25 -15.13 -6.65
C SER A 62 -1.30 -13.96 -5.67
N TYR A 63 -0.35 -13.03 -5.81
CA TYR A 63 -0.36 -11.79 -5.05
C TYR A 63 -1.58 -10.96 -5.44
N HIS A 64 -2.45 -10.65 -4.48
CA HIS A 64 -3.58 -9.74 -4.70
C HIS A 64 -3.12 -8.29 -4.50
N VAL A 65 -2.18 -7.84 -5.32
CA VAL A 65 -1.84 -6.41 -5.35
C VAL A 65 -2.97 -5.64 -6.02
N PRO A 66 -3.53 -4.61 -5.36
CA PRO A 66 -4.56 -3.79 -5.95
C PRO A 66 -4.10 -3.15 -7.27
N ALA A 67 -4.92 -3.26 -8.32
CA ALA A 67 -4.58 -2.83 -9.68
C ALA A 67 -4.18 -1.35 -9.78
N GLU A 68 -4.71 -0.53 -8.87
CA GLU A 68 -4.39 0.90 -8.75
C GLU A 68 -2.91 1.13 -8.46
N ILE A 69 -2.29 0.34 -7.58
CA ILE A 69 -0.85 0.43 -7.29
C ILE A 69 -0.03 0.09 -8.52
N ILE A 70 -0.41 -0.97 -9.25
CA ILE A 70 0.30 -1.40 -10.45
C ILE A 70 0.24 -0.30 -11.52
N ARG A 71 -0.91 0.37 -11.66
CA ARG A 71 -1.14 1.39 -12.69
C ARG A 71 -0.50 2.73 -12.34
N GLU A 72 -0.64 3.17 -11.10
CA GLU A 72 -0.27 4.54 -10.68
C GLU A 72 1.14 4.60 -10.08
N TRP A 73 1.62 3.50 -9.50
CA TRP A 73 2.89 3.43 -8.78
C TRP A 73 3.71 2.19 -9.19
N PRO A 74 4.08 2.05 -10.48
CA PRO A 74 4.79 0.87 -10.96
C PRO A 74 6.16 0.67 -10.30
N GLU A 75 6.80 1.75 -9.81
CA GLU A 75 8.04 1.72 -9.02
C GLU A 75 7.81 1.07 -7.66
N VAL A 76 6.71 1.42 -6.98
CA VAL A 76 6.34 0.81 -5.69
C VAL A 76 6.01 -0.66 -5.89
N PHE A 77 5.31 -1.02 -6.97
CA PHE A 77 5.04 -2.44 -7.28
C PHE A 77 6.33 -3.24 -7.52
N LYS A 78 7.31 -2.68 -8.25
CA LYS A 78 8.63 -3.32 -8.43
C LYS A 78 9.34 -3.53 -7.10
N LEU A 79 9.31 -2.52 -6.23
CA LEU A 79 9.88 -2.59 -4.88
C LEU A 79 9.21 -3.69 -4.05
N VAL A 80 7.88 -3.73 -3.98
CA VAL A 80 7.11 -4.79 -3.28
C VAL A 80 7.53 -6.17 -3.77
N ARG A 81 7.65 -6.37 -5.09
CA ARG A 81 8.06 -7.65 -5.68
C ARG A 81 9.46 -8.07 -5.22
N LYS A 82 10.41 -7.12 -5.13
CA LYS A 82 11.76 -7.38 -4.62
C LYS A 82 11.74 -7.76 -3.15
N LEU A 83 10.97 -7.01 -2.33
CA LEU A 83 10.81 -7.28 -0.90
C LEU A 83 10.26 -8.68 -0.63
N TRP A 84 9.24 -9.12 -1.36
CA TRP A 84 8.69 -10.48 -1.23
C TRP A 84 9.65 -11.59 -1.62
N ARG A 85 10.58 -11.32 -2.53
CA ARG A 85 11.57 -12.31 -2.98
C ARG A 85 12.86 -12.28 -2.17
N GLY A 86 12.97 -11.36 -1.21
CA GLY A 86 14.23 -11.12 -0.48
C GLY A 86 15.36 -10.66 -1.40
N GLU A 87 15.04 -10.02 -2.53
CA GLU A 87 16.04 -9.46 -3.45
C GLU A 87 16.72 -8.23 -2.81
N SER A 88 18.00 -8.00 -3.14
CA SER A 88 18.70 -6.78 -2.72
C SER A 88 18.07 -5.53 -3.34
N LEU A 89 17.91 -4.48 -2.53
CA LEU A 89 17.38 -3.20 -2.97
C LEU A 89 18.47 -2.36 -3.67
N ASP A 90 18.13 -1.80 -4.83
CA ASP A 90 18.98 -0.87 -5.56
C ASP A 90 18.77 0.59 -5.13
N THR A 91 19.48 1.53 -5.75
CA THR A 91 19.39 2.96 -5.42
C THR A 91 17.98 3.53 -5.62
N LEU A 92 17.25 3.09 -6.65
CA LEU A 92 15.91 3.58 -6.94
C LEU A 92 14.91 3.05 -5.90
N ASP A 93 15.06 1.79 -5.49
CA ASP A 93 14.26 1.19 -4.41
C ASP A 93 14.44 1.95 -3.09
N VAL A 94 15.69 2.30 -2.74
CA VAL A 94 16.01 3.06 -1.52
C VAL A 94 15.43 4.47 -1.58
N PHE A 95 15.47 5.13 -2.76
CA PHE A 95 14.84 6.43 -2.95
C PHE A 95 13.32 6.33 -2.79
N CYS A 96 12.69 5.33 -3.43
CA CYS A 96 11.27 5.07 -3.29
C CYS A 96 10.87 4.87 -1.82
N LEU A 97 11.58 4.03 -1.06
CA LEU A 97 11.33 3.86 0.38
C LEU A 97 11.46 5.15 1.18
N LYS A 98 12.39 6.03 0.79
CA LYS A 98 12.57 7.32 1.44
C LYS A 98 11.35 8.22 1.19
N GLU A 99 10.91 8.38 -0.05
CA GLU A 99 9.74 9.21 -0.38
C GLU A 99 8.47 8.71 0.32
N LEU A 100 8.29 7.39 0.40
CA LEU A 100 7.17 6.78 1.11
C LEU A 100 7.23 7.06 2.63
N ALA A 101 8.43 6.96 3.22
CA ALA A 101 8.66 7.26 4.63
C ALA A 101 8.36 8.73 4.97
N GLU A 102 8.83 9.66 4.13
CA GLU A 102 8.56 11.09 4.27
C GLU A 102 7.06 11.37 4.13
N ALA A 103 6.39 10.80 3.12
CA ALA A 103 4.96 11.02 2.91
C ALA A 103 4.09 10.58 4.10
N THR A 104 4.45 9.47 4.76
CA THR A 104 3.69 8.96 5.91
C THR A 104 4.15 9.48 7.26
N GLY A 105 5.34 10.07 7.36
CA GLY A 105 6.02 10.31 8.64
C GLY A 105 6.45 9.02 9.36
N TRP A 106 6.61 7.92 8.63
CA TRP A 106 6.98 6.62 9.21
C TRP A 106 8.45 6.29 8.97
N GLU A 107 9.02 5.52 9.87
CA GLU A 107 10.33 4.91 9.72
C GLU A 107 10.35 3.95 8.53
N LYS A 108 11.51 3.88 7.87
CA LYS A 108 11.71 3.01 6.68
C LYS A 108 11.33 1.56 6.94
N ASN A 109 11.63 1.04 8.12
CA ASN A 109 11.29 -0.35 8.47
C ASN A 109 9.77 -0.54 8.54
N ASP A 110 9.03 0.43 9.10
CA ASP A 110 7.58 0.35 9.17
C ASP A 110 6.94 0.41 7.78
N VAL A 111 7.49 1.24 6.87
CA VAL A 111 7.10 1.27 5.45
C VAL A 111 7.41 -0.06 4.77
N VAL A 112 8.59 -0.64 5.00
CA VAL A 112 8.94 -1.96 4.44
C VAL A 112 7.96 -3.03 4.89
N GLU A 113 7.60 -3.05 6.18
CA GLU A 113 6.61 -4.00 6.70
C GLU A 113 5.21 -3.74 6.12
N GLU A 114 4.80 -2.49 5.93
CA GLU A 114 3.55 -2.16 5.23
C GLU A 114 3.54 -2.68 3.78
N LEU A 115 4.65 -2.49 3.05
CA LEU A 115 4.78 -2.95 1.66
C LEU A 115 4.82 -4.47 1.54
N LYS A 116 5.44 -5.17 2.49
CA LYS A 116 5.42 -6.64 2.51
C LYS A 116 4.03 -7.21 2.75
N ASN A 117 3.17 -6.48 3.47
CA ASN A 117 1.82 -6.91 3.81
C ASN A 117 0.77 -6.20 2.93
N ILE A 118 1.15 -5.71 1.75
CA ILE A 118 0.27 -4.91 0.89
C ILE A 118 -0.89 -5.71 0.28
N ASP A 119 -0.80 -7.03 0.25
CA ASP A 119 -1.85 -7.98 -0.15
C ASP A 119 -2.59 -8.60 1.03
N ALA A 120 -2.22 -8.26 2.28
CA ALA A 120 -2.93 -8.72 3.47
C ALA A 120 -4.35 -8.15 3.51
N ASP A 121 -5.29 -8.95 4.04
CA ASP A 121 -6.68 -8.56 4.18
C ASP A 121 -6.78 -7.28 5.02
N PRO A 122 -7.60 -6.29 4.65
CA PRO A 122 -7.74 -5.06 5.42
C PRO A 122 -8.01 -5.31 6.90
N SER A 123 -8.86 -6.29 7.25
CA SER A 123 -9.19 -6.60 8.65
C SER A 123 -7.98 -7.05 9.48
N GLU A 124 -6.98 -7.66 8.85
CA GLU A 124 -5.73 -8.07 9.50
C GLU A 124 -4.81 -6.87 9.80
N ARG A 125 -5.06 -5.70 9.20
CA ARG A 125 -4.28 -4.47 9.40
C ARG A 125 -4.74 -3.61 10.57
N VAL A 126 -5.88 -3.93 11.20
CA VAL A 126 -6.40 -3.17 12.34
C VAL A 126 -5.35 -3.07 13.44
N GLU A 127 -4.78 -4.21 13.83
CA GLU A 127 -3.80 -4.22 14.93
C GLU A 127 -2.51 -3.54 14.51
N ARG A 128 -2.04 -3.77 13.28
CA ARG A 128 -0.85 -3.11 12.75
C ARG A 128 -0.96 -1.58 12.77
N TYR A 129 -2.07 -1.02 12.31
CA TYR A 129 -2.26 0.44 12.32
C TYR A 129 -2.47 1.00 13.72
N ARG A 130 -3.06 0.23 14.64
CA ARG A 130 -3.12 0.59 16.05
C ARG A 130 -1.70 0.67 16.63
N GLU A 131 -0.89 -0.36 16.48
CA GLU A 131 0.50 -0.39 16.97
C GLU A 131 1.32 0.78 16.41
N LEU A 132 1.19 1.07 15.10
CA LEU A 132 1.83 2.23 14.49
C LEU A 132 1.37 3.53 15.12
N PHE A 133 0.06 3.72 15.24
CA PHE A 133 -0.50 4.93 15.86
C PHE A 133 0.04 5.10 17.29
N GLU A 134 0.02 4.05 18.11
CA GLU A 134 0.49 4.10 19.50
C GLU A 134 1.99 4.38 19.59
N LYS A 135 2.80 3.71 18.77
CA LYS A 135 4.25 3.93 18.67
C LYS A 135 4.56 5.39 18.35
N TYR A 136 4.07 5.89 17.21
CA TYR A 136 4.38 7.24 16.74
C TYR A 136 3.83 8.32 17.66
N TYR A 137 2.69 8.07 18.30
CA TYR A 137 2.12 8.99 19.26
C TYR A 137 2.97 9.09 20.53
N SER A 138 3.45 7.96 21.08
CA SER A 138 4.37 7.97 22.22
C SER A 138 5.67 8.70 21.89
N GLU A 139 6.28 8.36 20.74
CA GLU A 139 7.53 8.99 20.28
C GLU A 139 7.36 10.51 20.10
N ALA A 140 6.22 10.97 19.56
CA ALA A 140 5.93 12.39 19.40
C ALA A 140 5.89 13.13 20.73
N LEU A 141 5.29 12.53 21.76
CA LEU A 141 5.24 13.11 23.11
C LEU A 141 6.62 13.15 23.77
N GLU A 142 7.38 12.05 23.70
CA GLU A 142 8.73 11.96 24.27
C GLU A 142 9.68 13.00 23.64
N LEU A 143 9.61 13.18 22.33
CA LEU A 143 10.42 14.18 21.62
C LEU A 143 9.99 15.60 21.98
N LYS A 144 8.69 15.84 22.19
CA LYS A 144 8.20 17.14 22.65
C LYS A 144 8.72 17.48 24.05
N GLU A 145 8.77 16.51 24.95
CA GLU A 145 9.35 16.67 26.29
C GLU A 145 10.86 16.99 26.24
N GLN A 146 11.55 16.48 25.22
CA GLN A 146 12.97 16.76 24.96
C GLN A 146 13.22 18.08 24.23
N GLU A 147 12.16 18.87 23.96
CA GLU A 147 12.20 20.08 23.14
C GLU A 147 12.70 19.86 21.69
N ASP A 148 12.62 18.63 21.18
CA ASP A 148 12.85 18.34 19.75
C ASP A 148 11.55 18.51 18.96
N ASP A 149 11.11 19.77 18.87
CA ASP A 149 9.86 20.18 18.22
C ASP A 149 9.75 19.66 16.77
N LYS A 150 10.89 19.62 16.07
CA LYS A 150 10.97 19.16 14.68
C LYS A 150 10.64 17.68 14.58
N GLN A 151 11.36 16.83 15.30
CA GLN A 151 11.08 15.40 15.26
C GLN A 151 9.72 15.06 15.89
N ALA A 152 9.29 15.79 16.91
CA ALA A 152 7.97 15.62 17.51
C ALA A 152 6.85 15.84 16.48
N ALA A 153 6.95 16.89 15.64
CA ALA A 153 5.99 17.17 14.58
C ALA A 153 5.93 16.05 13.53
N GLU A 154 7.09 15.54 13.12
CA GLU A 154 7.20 14.42 12.18
C GLU A 154 6.50 13.17 12.74
N LYS A 155 6.78 12.82 14.00
CA LYS A 155 6.16 11.67 14.67
C LYS A 155 4.66 11.86 14.87
N LEU A 156 4.21 13.07 15.18
CA LEU A 156 2.78 13.37 15.27
C LEU A 156 2.07 13.17 13.91
N TRP A 157 2.71 13.57 12.80
CA TRP A 157 2.19 13.28 11.46
C TRP A 157 2.11 11.77 11.18
N GLY A 158 3.15 11.01 11.57
CA GLY A 158 3.15 9.55 11.53
C GLY A 158 1.96 8.93 12.28
N ALA A 159 1.68 9.45 13.48
CA ALA A 159 0.56 9.02 14.31
C ALA A 159 -0.80 9.37 13.69
N ILE A 160 -0.94 10.58 13.13
CA ILE A 160 -2.16 11.02 12.42
C ILE A 160 -2.43 10.10 11.23
N THR A 161 -1.41 9.84 10.40
CA THR A 161 -1.53 8.96 9.24
C THR A 161 -1.98 7.56 9.64
N ALA A 162 -1.35 6.98 10.67
CA ALA A 162 -1.71 5.66 11.19
C ALA A 162 -3.14 5.64 11.79
N LEU A 163 -3.54 6.68 12.52
CA LEU A 163 -4.87 6.78 13.12
C LEU A 163 -5.98 6.88 12.07
N ILE A 164 -5.75 7.63 10.99
CA ILE A 164 -6.70 7.73 9.87
C ILE A 164 -6.80 6.40 9.12
N LYS A 165 -5.66 5.74 8.85
CA LYS A 165 -5.64 4.41 8.23
C LYS A 165 -6.32 3.37 9.11
N LEU A 166 -6.10 3.38 10.42
CA LEU A 166 -6.82 2.56 11.39
C LEU A 166 -8.33 2.78 11.27
N TYR A 167 -8.79 4.04 11.24
CA TYR A 167 -10.21 4.31 11.14
C TYR A 167 -10.80 3.85 9.81
N ALA A 168 -10.07 4.03 8.71
CA ALA A 168 -10.49 3.54 7.41
C ALA A 168 -10.66 2.02 7.41
N THR A 169 -9.68 1.30 7.95
CA THR A 169 -9.72 -0.15 8.10
C THR A 169 -10.91 -0.62 8.93
N LEU A 170 -11.19 0.03 10.06
CA LEU A 170 -12.37 -0.28 10.90
C LEU A 170 -13.70 -0.08 10.15
N LYS A 171 -13.70 0.72 9.07
CA LYS A 171 -14.84 0.92 8.19
C LYS A 171 -14.81 0.07 6.93
N GLY A 172 -13.85 -0.86 6.82
CA GLY A 172 -13.66 -1.71 5.64
C GLY A 172 -13.16 -0.95 4.40
N VAL A 173 -12.52 0.21 4.59
CA VAL A 173 -11.96 1.03 3.52
C VAL A 173 -10.45 0.95 3.57
N LEU A 174 -9.82 0.50 2.48
CA LEU A 174 -8.38 0.40 2.39
C LEU A 174 -7.78 1.69 1.81
N ILE A 175 -6.82 2.29 2.52
CA ILE A 175 -6.04 3.44 2.05
C ILE A 175 -4.61 2.97 1.75
N LEU A 176 -4.37 2.58 0.51
CA LEU A 176 -3.06 2.09 0.05
C LEU A 176 -2.04 3.21 -0.13
N HIS A 177 -2.52 4.39 -0.48
CA HIS A 177 -1.66 5.52 -0.79
C HIS A 177 -0.97 6.05 0.47
N TRP A 178 0.21 6.63 0.26
CA TRP A 178 1.10 7.12 1.32
C TRP A 178 1.01 8.63 1.53
N GLY A 179 0.51 9.36 0.53
CA GLY A 179 0.21 10.79 0.65
C GLY A 179 -1.20 11.09 1.17
N ARG A 180 -1.39 12.36 1.58
CA ARG A 180 -2.61 12.89 2.20
C ARG A 180 -3.89 12.80 1.35
N SER A 181 -3.79 12.85 0.03
CA SER A 181 -4.96 12.94 -0.88
C SER A 181 -6.00 11.81 -0.70
N GLU A 182 -5.57 10.57 -0.54
CA GLU A 182 -6.50 9.45 -0.33
C GLU A 182 -7.12 9.47 1.07
N MET A 183 -6.39 9.94 2.07
CA MET A 183 -6.95 10.18 3.41
C MET A 183 -8.07 11.22 3.36
N GLU A 184 -7.93 12.29 2.56
CA GLU A 184 -9.00 13.28 2.37
C GLU A 184 -10.23 12.70 1.65
N LYS A 185 -10.02 11.86 0.64
CA LYS A 185 -11.12 11.16 -0.04
C LYS A 185 -11.86 10.26 0.93
N PHE A 186 -11.14 9.50 1.76
CA PHE A 186 -11.74 8.72 2.84
C PHE A 186 -12.54 9.60 3.81
N VAL A 187 -11.96 10.71 4.28
CA VAL A 187 -12.66 11.64 5.18
C VAL A 187 -13.94 12.19 4.54
N THR A 188 -13.88 12.55 3.26
CA THR A 188 -15.01 13.09 2.52
C THR A 188 -16.13 12.08 2.36
N ASN A 189 -15.79 10.82 2.05
CA ASN A 189 -16.76 9.82 1.62
C ASN A 189 -17.24 8.90 2.76
N ASN A 190 -16.42 8.66 3.78
CA ASN A 190 -16.63 7.57 4.73
C ASN A 190 -16.71 8.00 6.20
N VAL A 191 -16.17 9.17 6.58
CA VAL A 191 -16.32 9.70 7.95
C VAL A 191 -17.74 10.23 8.17
N GLU A 192 -18.30 10.06 9.37
CA GLU A 192 -19.64 10.53 9.72
C GLU A 192 -19.73 12.06 9.60
N LYS A 193 -20.87 12.57 9.10
CA LYS A 193 -21.06 14.01 8.82
C LYS A 193 -20.69 14.91 10.00
N GLN A 194 -21.02 14.52 11.23
CA GLN A 194 -20.67 15.30 12.42
C GLN A 194 -19.17 15.34 12.76
N HIS A 195 -18.37 14.41 12.23
CA HIS A 195 -16.93 14.31 12.50
C HIS A 195 -16.06 14.71 11.30
N LYS A 196 -16.61 14.80 10.08
CA LYS A 196 -15.84 15.11 8.85
C LYS A 196 -14.96 16.34 8.97
N ARG A 197 -15.50 17.44 9.50
CA ARG A 197 -14.73 18.68 9.67
C ARG A 197 -13.53 18.46 10.59
N MET A 198 -13.74 17.78 11.72
CA MET A 198 -12.70 17.50 12.69
C MET A 198 -11.55 16.68 12.09
N PHE A 199 -11.88 15.64 11.32
CA PHE A 199 -10.88 14.79 10.64
C PHE A 199 -10.12 15.54 9.55
N ARG A 200 -10.81 16.36 8.75
CA ARG A 200 -10.17 17.17 7.72
C ARG A 200 -9.25 18.23 8.33
N ASP A 201 -9.76 18.96 9.33
CA ASP A 201 -9.01 20.00 10.02
C ASP A 201 -7.77 19.38 10.73
N LEU A 202 -7.82 18.10 11.14
CA LEU A 202 -6.65 17.36 11.68
C LEU A 202 -5.60 17.08 10.62
N LEU A 203 -6.01 16.61 9.43
CA LEU A 203 -5.11 16.41 8.30
C LEU A 203 -4.46 17.73 7.86
N ASP A 204 -5.24 18.82 7.82
CA ASP A 204 -4.75 20.17 7.48
C ASP A 204 -3.66 20.63 8.45
N LYS A 205 -3.95 20.55 9.76
CA LYS A 205 -3.04 21.03 10.81
C LYS A 205 -1.81 20.14 10.95
N GLY A 206 -1.97 18.82 10.92
CA GLY A 206 -0.87 17.86 10.95
C GLY A 206 0.09 18.04 9.78
N GLN A 207 -0.45 18.20 8.56
CA GLN A 207 0.37 18.47 7.38
C GLN A 207 1.14 19.78 7.51
N THR A 208 0.53 20.84 8.07
CA THR A 208 1.22 22.12 8.27
C THR A 208 2.42 21.99 9.20
N LEU A 209 2.29 21.21 10.29
CA LEU A 209 3.40 20.92 11.20
C LEU A 209 4.49 20.07 10.52
N HIS A 210 4.11 19.09 9.71
CA HIS A 210 5.02 18.26 8.92
C HIS A 210 5.77 19.06 7.84
N GLU A 211 5.11 19.99 7.13
CA GLU A 211 5.78 20.88 6.18
C GLU A 211 6.74 21.85 6.89
N HIS A 212 6.34 22.35 8.07
CA HIS A 212 7.21 23.19 8.89
C HIS A 212 8.52 22.50 9.28
N PHE A 213 8.51 21.18 9.53
CA PHE A 213 9.72 20.41 9.79
C PHE A 213 10.78 20.60 8.69
N TYR A 214 10.37 20.56 7.42
CA TYR A 214 11.27 20.70 6.28
C TYR A 214 11.61 22.16 5.96
N GLU A 215 10.66 23.07 6.08
CA GLU A 215 10.80 24.44 5.60
C GLU A 215 11.26 25.44 6.69
N GLY A 216 11.09 25.10 7.97
CA GLY A 216 11.53 25.94 9.10
C GLY A 216 10.81 27.29 9.19
N HIS A 217 9.61 27.43 8.63
CA HIS A 217 8.95 28.73 8.42
C HIS A 217 8.21 29.34 9.65
N LEU A 218 8.02 28.59 10.74
CA LEU A 218 7.39 29.03 12.00
C LEU A 218 8.46 29.36 13.06
N ASP A 219 8.22 30.40 13.84
CA ASP A 219 8.96 30.65 15.07
C ASP A 219 8.47 29.74 16.22
N LYS A 220 9.24 29.67 17.31
CA LYS A 220 8.94 28.80 18.46
C LYS A 220 7.55 29.04 19.07
N THR A 221 7.10 30.30 19.16
CA THR A 221 5.79 30.61 19.74
C THR A 221 4.67 30.12 18.84
N THR A 222 4.76 30.41 17.54
CA THR A 222 3.76 29.93 16.57
C THR A 222 3.74 28.41 16.48
N PHE A 223 4.91 27.74 16.55
CA PHE A 223 4.97 26.28 16.60
C PHE A 223 4.22 25.72 17.81
N GLU A 224 4.47 26.25 19.00
CA GLU A 224 3.83 25.79 20.23
C GLU A 224 2.30 25.95 20.17
N GLU A 225 1.81 27.10 19.68
CA GLU A 225 0.38 27.31 19.48
C GLU A 225 -0.23 26.27 18.53
N ARG A 226 0.43 26.00 17.40
CA ARG A 226 -0.04 25.02 16.41
C ARG A 226 0.05 23.59 16.92
N TRP A 227 1.08 23.27 17.71
CA TRP A 227 1.23 21.98 18.37
C TRP A 227 0.05 21.71 19.30
N VAL A 228 -0.24 22.64 20.22
CA VAL A 228 -1.35 22.52 21.17
C VAL A 228 -2.69 22.37 20.45
N GLU A 229 -2.98 23.21 19.46
CA GLU A 229 -4.21 23.13 18.67
C GLU A 229 -4.35 21.77 17.94
N THR A 230 -3.26 21.25 17.38
CA THR A 230 -3.26 19.98 16.67
C THR A 230 -3.46 18.82 17.62
N MET A 231 -2.78 18.84 18.78
CA MET A 231 -2.90 17.82 19.82
C MET A 231 -4.30 17.75 20.42
N GLU A 232 -4.92 18.90 20.74
CA GLU A 232 -6.31 18.91 21.22
C GLU A 232 -7.29 18.32 20.21
N LEU A 233 -7.04 18.53 18.91
CA LEU A 233 -7.85 17.98 17.85
C LEU A 233 -7.60 16.48 17.66
N PHE A 234 -6.32 16.09 17.73
CA PHE A 234 -5.89 14.70 17.66
C PHE A 234 -6.54 13.86 18.75
N GLU A 235 -6.54 14.32 20.00
CA GLU A 235 -7.17 13.61 21.12
C GLU A 235 -8.65 13.34 20.88
N LYS A 236 -9.38 14.33 20.36
CA LYS A 236 -10.82 14.19 20.04
C LYS A 236 -11.04 13.16 18.92
N VAL A 237 -10.20 13.18 17.88
CA VAL A 237 -10.27 12.21 16.79
C VAL A 237 -9.90 10.81 17.29
N LYS A 238 -8.84 10.69 18.09
CA LYS A 238 -8.39 9.44 18.73
C LYS A 238 -9.53 8.80 19.50
N GLU A 239 -10.23 9.54 20.36
CA GLU A 239 -11.39 9.00 21.08
C GLU A 239 -12.47 8.44 20.17
N ILE A 240 -12.77 9.11 19.05
CA ILE A 240 -13.78 8.66 18.08
C ILE A 240 -13.35 7.33 17.46
N VAL A 241 -12.08 7.21 17.05
CA VAL A 241 -11.54 6.01 16.43
C VAL A 241 -11.48 4.86 17.44
N LEU A 242 -10.96 5.09 18.65
CA LEU A 242 -10.80 4.04 19.64
C LEU A 242 -12.14 3.46 20.11
N ARG A 243 -13.22 4.24 20.13
CA ARG A 243 -14.58 3.73 20.43
C ARG A 243 -15.12 2.74 19.41
N LYS A 244 -14.48 2.65 18.23
CA LYS A 244 -14.88 1.77 17.12
C LYS A 244 -14.11 0.46 17.09
N LEU A 245 -13.10 0.32 17.94
CA LEU A 245 -12.36 -0.92 18.06
C LEU A 245 -13.28 -2.05 18.56
N PRO A 246 -13.10 -3.27 18.04
CA PRO A 246 -13.78 -4.43 18.60
C PRO A 246 -13.37 -4.61 20.07
N LYS A 247 -14.34 -5.00 20.90
CA LYS A 247 -14.13 -5.31 22.32
C LYS A 247 -13.64 -6.74 22.50
#